data_AF-A0A7W1ASL9-F1
#
_entry.id   AF-A0A7W1ASL9-F1
#
_cell.length_a   1.000
_cell.length_b   1.000
_cell.length_c   1.000
_cell.angle_alpha   90.00
_cell.angle_beta   90.00
_cell.angle_gamma   90.00
#
_symmetry.space_group_name_H-M   'P 1'
#
loop_
_entity.id
_entity.type
_entity.pdbx_description
1 polymer ?
#
loop_
_entity_poly.entity_id
_entity_poly.type
_entity_poly.pdbx_seq_one_letter_code
_entity_poly.pdbx_strand_id
1 'polypeptide(L)'
;MATIAMFIALGGSSYAAIKVTGRNVKNSSLTYKDLKKNTLGGSRIKETRLGTVPRAKTLSGGYTGRRLLVKCAAGTTPIAGACVETGVRPAAPWSDAASACARHATPQTPGRRVATIVEVSGVIGIQGVSLAPGGELTSDIVSSDGAVNAAVVLDRVGTVGTTPDTAAGARAYRCTYTPING
;
A
#
# COMPACT_ATOMS: atom_id res chain seq x y z
N MET A 1 77.57 -4.86 28.66
CA MET A 1 76.89 -3.55 28.75
C MET A 1 75.77 -3.52 27.71
N ALA A 2 74.57 -3.10 28.11
CA ALA A 2 73.32 -3.38 27.39
C ALA A 2 72.38 -2.16 27.24
N THR A 3 72.87 -0.92 27.37
CA THR A 3 72.01 0.27 27.50
C THR A 3 71.65 0.95 26.18
N ILE A 4 72.50 0.89 25.14
CA ILE A 4 72.24 1.54 23.84
C ILE A 4 71.25 0.75 22.98
N ALA A 5 71.21 -0.57 23.14
CA ALA A 5 70.27 -1.43 22.39
C ALA A 5 68.79 -1.10 22.69
N MET A 6 68.50 -0.51 23.86
CA MET A 6 67.14 -0.23 24.32
C MET A 6 66.41 0.81 23.45
N PHE A 7 67.10 1.87 22.98
CA PHE A 7 66.43 2.99 22.30
C PHE A 7 66.09 2.71 20.83
N ILE A 8 66.91 1.90 20.17
CA ILE A 8 66.64 1.45 18.80
C ILE A 8 65.48 0.43 18.80
N ALA A 9 65.33 -0.34 19.88
CA ALA A 9 64.25 -1.33 20.01
C ALA A 9 62.85 -0.71 20.13
N LEU A 10 62.71 0.54 20.58
CA LEU A 10 61.40 1.17 20.82
C LEU A 10 60.88 2.05 19.64
N GLY A 11 61.73 2.42 18.67
CA GLY A 11 61.37 3.39 17.63
C GLY A 11 60.57 2.85 16.43
N GLY A 12 60.50 1.52 16.24
CA GLY A 12 59.95 0.93 15.01
C GLY A 12 58.43 1.07 14.84
N SER A 13 57.68 1.09 15.95
CA SER A 13 56.21 1.04 15.96
C SER A 13 55.56 2.19 15.18
N SER A 14 56.18 3.37 15.23
CA SER A 14 55.65 4.60 14.61
C SER A 14 55.80 4.62 13.09
N TYR A 15 56.77 3.89 12.51
CA TYR A 15 57.00 3.84 11.06
C TYR A 15 55.94 3.02 10.32
N ALA A 16 55.40 1.98 10.97
CA ALA A 16 54.38 1.11 10.37
C ALA A 16 53.05 1.84 10.11
N ALA A 17 52.66 2.76 11.02
CA ALA A 17 51.40 3.48 10.94
C ALA A 17 51.30 4.42 9.72
N ILE A 18 52.44 4.91 9.19
CA ILE A 18 52.49 5.87 8.08
C ILE A 18 52.58 5.14 6.72
N LYS A 19 53.10 3.91 6.67
CA LYS A 19 53.28 3.15 5.42
C LYS A 19 52.18 2.12 5.11
N VAL A 20 51.52 1.55 6.11
CA VAL A 20 50.55 0.46 5.89
C VAL A 20 49.17 1.05 5.59
N THR A 21 48.70 0.88 4.36
CA THR A 21 47.37 1.32 3.91
C THR A 21 46.50 0.11 3.55
N GLY A 22 45.22 0.34 3.22
CA GLY A 22 44.32 -0.73 2.75
C GLY A 22 44.83 -1.50 1.53
N ARG A 23 45.74 -0.92 0.72
CA ARG A 23 46.37 -1.60 -0.43
C ARG A 23 47.34 -2.72 -0.03
N ASN A 24 47.85 -2.67 1.20
CA ASN A 24 48.75 -3.69 1.74
C ASN A 24 47.99 -4.81 2.47
N VAL A 25 46.67 -4.68 2.60
CA VAL A 25 45.81 -5.66 3.26
C VAL A 25 45.21 -6.59 2.23
N LYS A 26 45.41 -7.90 2.40
CA LYS A 26 44.82 -8.91 1.53
C LYS A 26 43.30 -8.97 1.74
N ASN A 27 42.54 -9.13 0.66
CA ASN A 27 41.08 -9.25 0.76
C ASN A 27 40.68 -10.43 1.65
N SER A 28 39.65 -10.21 2.47
CA SER A 28 39.11 -11.19 3.43
C SER A 28 40.09 -11.68 4.50
N SER A 29 41.27 -11.08 4.63
CA SER A 29 42.23 -11.46 5.69
C SER A 29 41.94 -10.80 7.03
N LEU A 30 41.20 -9.69 7.03
CA LEU A 30 40.75 -9.04 8.26
C LEU A 30 39.51 -9.73 8.78
N THR A 31 39.57 -10.07 10.05
CA THR A 31 38.45 -10.61 10.81
C THR A 31 37.87 -9.51 11.70
N TYR A 32 36.77 -9.82 12.38
CA TYR A 32 36.17 -8.89 13.33
C TYR A 32 37.10 -8.54 14.51
N LYS A 33 38.12 -9.36 14.82
CA LYS A 33 39.08 -9.12 15.92
C LYS A 33 40.09 -8.02 15.60
N ASP A 34 40.34 -7.80 14.31
CA ASP A 34 41.33 -6.85 13.82
C ASP A 34 40.76 -5.43 13.72
N LEU A 35 39.43 -5.29 13.89
CA LEU A 35 38.73 -4.02 13.82
C LEU A 35 38.35 -3.58 15.24
N LYS A 36 38.82 -2.40 15.64
CA LYS A 36 38.34 -1.76 16.87
C LYS A 36 36.82 -1.58 16.76
N LYS A 37 36.09 -1.94 17.81
CA LYS A 37 34.63 -1.93 17.83
C LYS A 37 34.06 -0.55 17.47
N ASN A 38 32.90 -0.53 16.80
CA ASN A 38 32.14 0.67 16.40
C ASN A 38 32.87 1.64 15.45
N THR A 39 33.94 1.19 14.79
CA THR A 39 34.67 2.03 13.82
C THR A 39 34.09 1.96 12.41
N LEU A 40 33.24 0.97 12.11
CA LEU A 40 32.51 0.82 10.84
C LEU A 40 31.10 1.41 10.97
N GLY A 41 30.96 2.72 10.77
CA GLY A 41 29.65 3.40 10.70
C GLY A 41 29.08 3.49 9.28
N GLY A 42 27.88 4.04 9.12
CA GLY A 42 27.18 4.14 7.81
C GLY A 42 27.88 4.99 6.74
N SER A 43 28.83 5.85 7.14
CA SER A 43 29.70 6.55 6.18
C SER A 43 30.88 5.70 5.69
N ARG A 44 31.23 4.62 6.42
CA ARG A 44 32.34 3.69 6.12
C ARG A 44 31.85 2.41 5.48
N ILE A 45 30.62 2.00 5.79
CA ILE A 45 29.92 0.92 5.15
C ILE A 45 29.15 1.52 3.98
N LYS A 46 29.48 1.09 2.76
CA LYS A 46 28.66 1.43 1.62
C LYS A 46 27.39 0.57 1.69
N GLU A 47 26.41 0.99 2.49
CA GLU A 47 25.18 0.23 2.80
C GLU A 47 24.41 -0.17 1.53
N THR A 48 24.52 0.64 0.48
CA THR A 48 24.01 0.36 -0.87
C THR A 48 24.66 -0.85 -1.57
N ARG A 49 25.70 -1.43 -0.97
CA ARG A 49 26.41 -2.61 -1.47
C ARG A 49 26.14 -3.85 -0.62
N LEU A 50 25.35 -3.73 0.45
CA LEU A 50 24.92 -4.87 1.24
C LEU A 50 23.83 -5.63 0.46
N GLY A 51 23.95 -6.95 0.41
CA GLY A 51 22.97 -7.81 -0.24
C GLY A 51 21.73 -8.00 0.64
N THR A 52 20.62 -8.35 0.00
CA THR A 52 19.40 -8.81 0.67
C THR A 52 19.71 -10.05 1.52
N VAL A 53 19.17 -10.08 2.74
CA VAL A 53 19.38 -11.20 3.65
C VAL A 53 18.85 -12.50 3.01
N PRO A 54 19.69 -13.51 2.72
CA PRO A 54 19.34 -14.63 1.83
C PRO A 54 18.22 -15.55 2.30
N ARG A 55 17.75 -15.40 3.55
CA ARG A 55 16.64 -16.18 4.14
C ARG A 55 15.51 -15.28 4.64
N ALA A 56 15.21 -14.20 3.93
CA ALA A 56 14.06 -13.36 4.23
C ALA A 56 12.75 -14.01 3.72
N LYS A 57 12.09 -14.84 4.56
CA LYS A 57 10.69 -15.28 4.36
C LYS A 57 9.67 -14.15 4.61
N THR A 58 10.18 -13.06 5.14
CA THR A 58 9.46 -11.91 5.68
C THR A 58 10.25 -10.66 5.36
N LEU A 59 9.56 -9.56 5.10
CA LEU A 59 10.20 -8.24 5.10
C LEU A 59 10.79 -7.97 6.49
N SER A 60 11.72 -7.02 6.58
CA SER A 60 12.17 -6.50 7.88
C SER A 60 10.92 -6.11 8.69
N GLY A 61 10.67 -6.80 9.81
CA GLY A 61 9.43 -6.67 10.61
C GLY A 61 8.51 -7.89 10.65
N GLY A 62 8.89 -9.04 10.09
CA GLY A 62 8.13 -10.29 10.25
C GLY A 62 6.83 -10.35 9.42
N TYR A 63 6.61 -9.34 8.58
CA TYR A 63 5.49 -9.31 7.65
C TYR A 63 5.73 -10.34 6.55
N THR A 64 4.80 -11.28 6.41
CA THR A 64 4.67 -12.06 5.19
C THR A 64 3.96 -11.20 4.14
N GLY A 65 4.22 -11.44 2.85
CA GLY A 65 3.53 -10.71 1.78
C GLY A 65 2.01 -10.78 1.87
N ARG A 66 1.47 -11.84 2.49
CA ARG A 66 0.03 -12.00 2.75
C ARG A 66 -0.55 -10.90 3.65
N ARG A 67 0.25 -10.31 4.54
CA ARG A 67 -0.18 -9.21 5.42
C ARG A 67 -0.26 -7.87 4.67
N LEU A 68 0.30 -7.77 3.47
CA LEU A 68 0.22 -6.60 2.59
C LEU A 68 -0.91 -6.69 1.56
N LEU A 69 -1.64 -7.81 1.50
CA LEU A 69 -2.81 -7.93 0.66
C LEU A 69 -3.91 -7.00 1.17
N VAL A 70 -4.63 -6.39 0.23
CA VAL A 70 -5.84 -5.62 0.51
C VAL A 70 -6.81 -6.47 1.33
N LYS A 71 -7.23 -5.93 2.48
CA LYS A 71 -8.25 -6.56 3.33
C LYS A 71 -9.55 -5.76 3.25
N CYS A 72 -10.63 -6.46 2.96
CA CYS A 72 -11.98 -5.94 3.00
C CYS A 72 -12.76 -6.58 4.15
N ALA A 73 -13.59 -5.79 4.81
CA ALA A 73 -14.51 -6.27 5.84
C ALA A 73 -15.53 -7.27 5.25
N ALA A 74 -16.12 -8.09 6.12
CA ALA A 74 -17.17 -9.03 5.72
C ALA A 74 -18.31 -8.30 4.97
N GLY A 75 -18.85 -8.96 3.94
CA GLY A 75 -19.86 -8.37 3.06
C GLY A 75 -19.30 -7.43 1.98
N THR A 76 -17.99 -7.20 1.94
CA THR A 76 -17.31 -6.44 0.89
C THR A 76 -16.23 -7.25 0.18
N THR A 77 -15.95 -6.91 -1.08
CA THR A 77 -14.95 -7.61 -1.91
C THR A 77 -14.01 -6.60 -2.58
N PRO A 78 -12.71 -6.92 -2.73
CA PRO A 78 -11.76 -6.01 -3.34
C PRO A 78 -11.99 -5.92 -4.85
N ILE A 79 -12.38 -4.74 -5.35
CA ILE A 79 -12.53 -4.43 -6.78
C ILE A 79 -11.81 -3.11 -7.04
N ALA A 80 -10.93 -3.09 -8.05
CA ALA A 80 -10.22 -1.87 -8.49
C ALA A 80 -9.52 -1.08 -7.36
N GLY A 81 -9.01 -1.78 -6.34
CA GLY A 81 -8.32 -1.16 -5.19
C GLY A 81 -9.24 -0.63 -4.10
N ALA A 82 -10.55 -0.83 -4.20
CA ALA A 82 -11.54 -0.49 -3.18
C ALA A 82 -12.29 -1.73 -2.67
N CYS A 83 -12.95 -1.61 -1.52
CA CYS A 83 -13.80 -2.63 -0.95
C CYS A 83 -15.27 -2.32 -1.22
N VAL A 84 -15.88 -3.07 -2.13
CA VAL A 84 -17.23 -2.84 -2.64
C VAL A 84 -18.23 -3.76 -1.95
N GLU A 85 -19.38 -3.25 -1.53
CA GLU A 85 -20.46 -4.06 -0.95
C GLU A 85 -20.98 -5.11 -1.94
N THR A 86 -21.03 -6.37 -1.50
CA THR A 86 -21.61 -7.49 -2.26
C THR A 86 -23.14 -7.56 -2.12
N GLY A 87 -23.70 -6.94 -1.09
CA GLY A 87 -25.13 -6.70 -0.94
C GLY A 87 -25.57 -5.38 -1.59
N VAL A 88 -26.79 -5.37 -2.11
CA VAL A 88 -27.43 -4.20 -2.69
C VAL A 88 -28.19 -3.42 -1.61
N ARG A 89 -28.10 -2.10 -1.62
CA ARG A 89 -28.91 -1.21 -0.77
C ARG A 89 -30.21 -0.79 -1.48
N PRO A 90 -31.29 -0.50 -0.74
CA PRO A 90 -32.55 -0.05 -1.32
C PRO A 90 -32.41 1.17 -2.23
N ALA A 91 -33.34 1.34 -3.16
CA ALA A 91 -33.32 2.46 -4.08
C ALA A 91 -33.43 3.81 -3.36
N ALA A 92 -32.60 4.77 -3.76
CA ALA A 92 -32.61 6.14 -3.27
C ALA A 92 -32.21 7.10 -4.39
N PRO A 93 -32.58 8.40 -4.30
CA PRO A 93 -31.93 9.46 -5.08
C PRO A 93 -30.41 9.43 -4.89
N TRP A 94 -29.66 9.97 -5.85
CA TRP A 94 -28.21 9.91 -5.83
C TRP A 94 -27.61 10.66 -4.63
N SER A 95 -28.12 11.85 -4.31
CA SER A 95 -27.65 12.63 -3.16
C SER A 95 -27.93 11.93 -1.83
N ASP A 96 -29.07 11.26 -1.71
CA ASP A 96 -29.42 10.44 -0.55
C ASP A 96 -28.52 9.20 -0.44
N ALA A 97 -28.23 8.52 -1.55
CA ALA A 97 -27.30 7.40 -1.58
C ALA A 97 -25.87 7.82 -1.22
N ALA A 98 -25.40 8.95 -1.77
CA ALA A 98 -24.09 9.52 -1.48
C ALA A 98 -23.95 9.89 0.00
N SER A 99 -24.94 10.59 0.57
CA SER A 99 -24.95 10.92 1.99
C SER A 99 -25.03 9.67 2.87
N ALA A 100 -25.81 8.66 2.48
CA ALA A 100 -25.90 7.40 3.21
C ALA A 100 -24.57 6.64 3.26
N CYS A 101 -23.79 6.62 2.18
CA CYS A 101 -22.45 6.04 2.19
C CYS A 101 -21.47 6.92 3.00
N ALA A 102 -21.55 8.24 2.87
CA ALA A 102 -20.62 9.16 3.53
C ALA A 102 -20.74 9.16 5.07
N ARG A 103 -21.93 8.87 5.63
CA ARG A 103 -22.19 8.84 7.08
C ARG A 103 -21.34 7.85 7.89
N HIS A 104 -20.58 6.98 7.23
CA HIS A 104 -19.63 6.07 7.85
C HIS A 104 -18.24 6.70 8.12
N ALA A 105 -18.05 7.98 7.81
CA ALA A 105 -16.81 8.69 8.11
C ALA A 105 -16.57 8.78 9.63
N THR A 106 -15.33 8.54 10.05
CA THR A 106 -14.84 8.82 11.41
C THR A 106 -13.53 9.61 11.30
N PRO A 107 -13.02 10.22 12.38
CA PRO A 107 -11.70 10.87 12.33
C PRO A 107 -10.56 9.94 11.89
N GLN A 108 -10.72 8.62 12.04
CA GLN A 108 -9.71 7.61 11.71
C GLN A 108 -9.99 6.86 10.41
N THR A 109 -11.21 6.97 9.87
CA THR A 109 -11.61 6.24 8.65
C THR A 109 -12.33 7.19 7.67
N PRO A 110 -11.84 7.34 6.43
CA PRO A 110 -12.55 8.12 5.44
C PRO A 110 -13.97 7.56 5.24
N GLY A 111 -14.91 8.45 4.93
CA GLY A 111 -16.27 8.06 4.59
C GLY A 111 -16.31 7.13 3.38
N ARG A 112 -17.41 6.38 3.25
CA ARG A 112 -17.65 5.59 2.03
C ARG A 112 -18.21 6.49 0.94
N ARG A 113 -18.15 6.01 -0.30
CA ARG A 113 -18.86 6.62 -1.43
C ARG A 113 -19.75 5.59 -2.10
N VAL A 114 -20.65 6.04 -2.97
CA VAL A 114 -21.32 5.14 -3.92
C VAL A 114 -20.24 4.51 -4.80
N ALA A 115 -20.41 3.24 -5.15
CA ALA A 115 -19.51 2.53 -6.05
C ALA A 115 -19.44 3.22 -7.42
N THR A 116 -18.26 3.23 -8.06
CA THR A 116 -18.12 3.66 -9.46
C THR A 116 -18.70 2.63 -10.40
N ILE A 117 -18.86 3.00 -11.66
CA ILE A 117 -19.22 2.09 -12.74
C ILE A 117 -18.28 0.87 -12.82
N VAL A 118 -16.97 1.07 -12.64
CA VAL A 118 -15.98 -0.01 -12.67
C VAL A 118 -16.18 -0.95 -11.49
N GLU A 119 -16.50 -0.41 -10.32
CA GLU A 119 -16.72 -1.17 -9.09
C GLU A 119 -18.02 -1.98 -9.13
N VAL A 120 -19.11 -1.38 -9.59
CA VAL A 120 -20.39 -2.08 -9.80
C VAL A 120 -20.21 -3.17 -10.85
N SER A 121 -19.60 -2.86 -12.00
CA SER A 121 -19.37 -3.85 -13.06
C SER A 121 -18.48 -5.01 -12.59
N GLY A 122 -17.45 -4.72 -11.78
CA GLY A 122 -16.59 -5.74 -11.22
C GLY A 122 -17.30 -6.63 -10.19
N VAL A 123 -18.12 -6.05 -9.29
CA VAL A 123 -18.78 -6.81 -8.23
C VAL A 123 -19.88 -7.73 -8.77
N ILE A 124 -20.65 -7.28 -9.78
CA ILE A 124 -21.71 -8.11 -10.39
C ILE A 124 -21.17 -9.23 -11.30
N GLY A 125 -19.88 -9.20 -11.63
CA GLY A 125 -19.17 -10.29 -12.29
C GLY A 125 -18.86 -11.48 -11.36
N ILE A 126 -19.03 -11.32 -10.05
CA ILE A 126 -18.81 -12.38 -9.06
C ILE A 126 -20.01 -13.32 -9.03
N GLN A 127 -19.74 -14.63 -9.01
CA GLN A 127 -20.78 -15.64 -8.86
C GLN A 127 -21.60 -15.41 -7.58
N GLY A 128 -22.92 -15.34 -7.73
CA GLY A 128 -23.84 -15.11 -6.61
C GLY A 128 -24.17 -13.64 -6.31
N VAL A 129 -23.54 -12.67 -6.97
CA VAL A 129 -23.89 -11.25 -6.84
C VAL A 129 -24.74 -10.82 -8.03
N SER A 130 -26.03 -10.55 -7.82
CA SER A 130 -26.94 -10.04 -8.85
C SER A 130 -26.96 -8.52 -8.90
N LEU A 131 -27.20 -7.98 -10.10
CA LEU A 131 -27.57 -6.59 -10.31
C LEU A 131 -29.03 -6.39 -9.85
N ALA A 132 -29.33 -5.25 -9.24
CA ALA A 132 -30.69 -4.90 -8.85
C ALA A 132 -31.63 -4.74 -10.08
N PRO A 133 -32.94 -5.06 -9.95
CA PRO A 133 -33.92 -4.72 -10.98
C PRO A 133 -33.93 -3.22 -11.26
N GLY A 134 -33.88 -2.84 -12.54
CA GLY A 134 -33.83 -1.44 -12.96
C GLY A 134 -32.44 -0.79 -12.90
N GLY A 135 -31.40 -1.57 -12.52
CA GLY A 135 -30.01 -1.14 -12.47
C GLY A 135 -29.57 -0.55 -11.13
N GLU A 136 -28.27 -0.26 -11.04
CA GLU A 136 -27.65 0.28 -9.82
C GLU A 136 -26.98 1.64 -10.08
N LEU A 137 -27.18 2.61 -9.16
CA LEU A 137 -26.52 3.91 -9.18
C LEU A 137 -25.00 3.75 -9.06
N THR A 138 -24.28 4.66 -9.70
CA THR A 138 -22.85 4.84 -9.50
C THR A 138 -22.51 6.23 -8.97
N SER A 139 -21.27 6.42 -8.52
CA SER A 139 -20.73 7.76 -8.17
C SER A 139 -20.37 8.61 -9.39
N ASP A 140 -20.51 8.08 -10.60
CA ASP A 140 -20.17 8.78 -11.84
C ASP A 140 -21.32 9.72 -12.20
N ILE A 141 -21.06 11.03 -12.14
CA ILE A 141 -22.05 12.05 -12.45
C ILE A 141 -21.94 12.47 -13.90
N VAL A 142 -23.10 12.51 -14.56
CA VAL A 142 -23.30 13.14 -15.86
C VAL A 142 -24.12 14.40 -15.62
N SER A 143 -23.51 15.57 -15.85
CA SER A 143 -24.27 16.82 -15.79
C SER A 143 -24.93 17.08 -17.13
N SER A 144 -26.25 17.31 -17.15
CA SER A 144 -26.99 17.82 -18.31
C SER A 144 -27.80 19.02 -17.84
N ASP A 145 -27.67 20.14 -18.53
CA ASP A 145 -28.53 21.33 -18.33
C ASP A 145 -28.58 21.87 -16.89
N GLY A 146 -27.48 21.74 -16.14
CA GLY A 146 -27.36 22.19 -14.75
C GLY A 146 -27.99 21.26 -13.72
N ALA A 147 -28.59 20.14 -14.14
CA ALA A 147 -29.11 19.11 -13.26
C ALA A 147 -28.08 17.97 -13.07
N VAL A 148 -28.01 17.48 -11.82
CA VAL A 148 -27.21 16.28 -11.49
C VAL A 148 -27.95 15.05 -12.01
N ASN A 149 -27.33 14.33 -12.95
CA ASN A 149 -27.73 12.99 -13.30
C ASN A 149 -26.61 12.02 -12.91
N ALA A 150 -26.98 10.87 -12.38
CA ALA A 150 -26.04 9.81 -12.06
C ALA A 150 -26.04 8.75 -13.18
N ALA A 151 -24.88 8.18 -13.45
CA ALA A 151 -24.80 6.99 -14.28
C ALA A 151 -25.40 5.79 -13.53
N VAL A 152 -26.03 4.90 -14.29
CA VAL A 152 -26.68 3.68 -13.80
C VAL A 152 -26.17 2.50 -14.60
N VAL A 153 -25.65 1.48 -13.93
CA VAL A 153 -25.34 0.20 -14.58
C VAL A 153 -26.65 -0.57 -14.76
N LEU A 154 -27.02 -0.85 -16.01
CA LEU A 154 -28.31 -1.47 -16.36
C LEU A 154 -28.22 -2.97 -16.59
N ASP A 155 -27.03 -3.48 -16.93
CA ASP A 155 -26.82 -4.91 -17.12
C ASP A 155 -25.36 -5.33 -16.83
N ARG A 156 -25.08 -6.62 -17.02
CA ARG A 156 -23.74 -7.21 -16.81
C ARG A 156 -22.83 -7.12 -18.03
N VAL A 157 -23.33 -6.68 -19.18
CA VAL A 157 -22.56 -6.63 -20.44
C VAL A 157 -22.05 -5.23 -20.76
N GLY A 158 -22.34 -4.25 -19.89
CA GLY A 158 -21.77 -2.91 -19.93
C GLY A 158 -22.74 -1.83 -20.40
N THR A 159 -24.04 -2.09 -20.42
CA THR A 159 -25.03 -1.05 -20.70
C THR A 159 -25.13 -0.08 -19.53
N VAL A 160 -25.03 1.21 -19.84
CA VAL A 160 -25.09 2.30 -18.88
C VAL A 160 -26.21 3.26 -19.30
N GLY A 161 -27.05 3.62 -18.35
CA GLY A 161 -28.04 4.70 -18.49
C GLY A 161 -27.69 5.89 -17.62
N THR A 162 -28.52 6.92 -17.67
CA THR A 162 -28.47 8.05 -16.73
C THR A 162 -29.81 8.18 -16.01
N THR A 163 -29.78 8.72 -14.80
CA THR A 163 -31.00 8.99 -14.03
C THR A 163 -30.88 10.29 -13.25
N PRO A 164 -31.94 11.10 -13.15
CA PRO A 164 -31.88 12.38 -12.44
C PRO A 164 -31.83 12.14 -10.92
N ASP A 165 -31.18 13.05 -10.19
CA ASP A 165 -31.17 13.04 -8.72
C ASP A 165 -32.54 13.43 -8.13
N THR A 166 -33.51 12.53 -8.24
CA THR A 166 -34.90 12.71 -7.80
C THR A 166 -35.47 11.39 -7.29
N ALA A 167 -36.62 11.44 -6.61
CA ALA A 167 -37.32 10.23 -6.17
C ALA A 167 -37.68 9.28 -7.34
N ALA A 168 -38.06 9.82 -8.51
CA ALA A 168 -38.34 9.02 -9.70
C ALA A 168 -37.08 8.39 -10.31
N GLY A 169 -35.94 9.06 -10.15
CA GLY A 169 -34.63 8.57 -10.56
C GLY A 169 -33.96 7.64 -9.54
N ALA A 170 -34.64 7.30 -8.45
CA ALA A 170 -34.06 6.44 -7.42
C ALA A 170 -33.68 5.08 -8.00
N ARG A 171 -32.45 4.63 -7.73
CA ARG A 171 -31.97 3.28 -8.05
C ARG A 171 -31.26 2.69 -6.86
N ALA A 172 -31.21 1.37 -6.83
CA ALA A 172 -30.45 0.64 -5.83
C ALA A 172 -28.97 0.99 -5.95
N TYR A 173 -28.19 0.82 -4.88
CA TYR A 173 -26.79 1.24 -4.88
C TYR A 173 -25.93 0.38 -3.97
N ARG A 174 -24.62 0.53 -4.09
CA ARG A 174 -23.62 -0.10 -3.23
C ARG A 174 -22.67 0.95 -2.72
N CYS A 175 -22.29 0.84 -1.46
CA CYS A 175 -21.20 1.66 -0.94
C CYS A 175 -19.84 0.96 -1.16
N THR A 176 -18.81 1.77 -1.29
CA THR A 176 -17.41 1.33 -1.38
C THR A 176 -16.52 2.20 -0.50
N TYR A 177 -15.37 1.66 -0.09
CA TYR A 177 -14.37 2.40 0.67
C TYR A 177 -12.96 1.94 0.31
N THR A 178 -12.00 2.83 0.52
CA THR A 178 -10.59 2.49 0.38
C THR A 178 -10.17 1.58 1.54
N PRO A 179 -9.60 0.40 1.28
CA PRO A 179 -9.07 -0.47 2.32
C PRO A 179 -7.94 0.25 3.06
N ILE A 180 -8.03 0.29 4.38
CA ILE A 180 -6.93 0.76 5.22
C ILE A 180 -6.29 -0.49 5.82
N ASN A 181 -5.03 -0.74 5.46
CA ASN A 181 -4.27 -1.81 6.09
C ASN A 181 -3.93 -1.36 7.52
N GLY A 182 -4.69 -1.88 8.50
CA GLY A 182 -4.37 -1.80 9.93
C GLY A 182 -3.27 -2.78 10.35
#